data_AF-A0A966MHH8-F1
#
_entry.id   AF-A0A966MHH8-F1
#
_cell.length_a   1.000
_cell.length_b   1.000
_cell.length_c   1.000
_cell.angle_alpha   90.00
_cell.angle_beta   90.00
_cell.angle_gamma   90.00
#
_symmetry.space_group_name_H-M   'P 1'
#
loop_
_entity.id
_entity.type
_entity.pdbx_description
1 polymer ?
#
loop_
_entity_poly.entity_id
_entity_poly.type
_entity_poly.pdbx_seq_one_letter_code
_entity_poly.pdbx_strand_id
1 'polypeptide(L)' 'DPIDQIREILKNQDVDDARLKEIDSDVKAIVTKATEFAQTSPEPDPSELFTDILLPLTDSKLIAKV' A
#
# COMPACT_ATOMS: atom_id res chain seq x y z
N ASP A 1 -19.02 -9.79 -9.60
CA ASP A 1 -17.86 -9.24 -8.90
C ASP A 1 -16.76 -10.30 -8.91
N PRO A 2 -15.49 -9.95 -9.22
CA PRO A 2 -14.41 -10.94 -9.31
C PRO A 2 -14.08 -11.64 -7.98
N ILE A 3 -14.30 -10.98 -6.83
CA ILE A 3 -14.09 -11.56 -5.50
C ILE A 3 -15.21 -12.56 -5.17
N ASP A 4 -16.44 -12.26 -5.56
CA ASP A 4 -17.54 -13.21 -5.39
C ASP A 4 -17.36 -14.46 -6.28
N GLN A 5 -16.85 -14.29 -7.51
CA GLN A 5 -16.53 -15.41 -8.39
C GLN A 5 -15.44 -16.32 -7.81
N ILE A 6 -14.36 -15.76 -7.26
CA ILE A 6 -13.30 -16.57 -6.64
C ILE A 6 -13.82 -17.29 -5.39
N ARG A 7 -14.70 -16.65 -4.62
CA ARG A 7 -15.33 -17.23 -3.43
C ARG A 7 -16.16 -18.47 -3.78
N GLU A 8 -16.91 -18.45 -4.87
CA GLU A 8 -17.65 -19.64 -5.35
C GLU A 8 -16.71 -20.77 -5.78
N ILE A 9 -15.62 -20.45 -6.49
CA ILE A 9 -14.62 -21.44 -6.90
C ILE A 9 -13.98 -22.10 -5.67
N LEU A 10 -13.62 -21.31 -4.66
CA LEU A 10 -12.98 -21.81 -3.43
C LEU A 10 -13.92 -22.68 -2.59
N LYS A 11 -15.22 -22.35 -2.52
CA LYS A 11 -16.23 -23.21 -1.88
C LYS A 11 -16.31 -24.58 -2.56
N ASN A 12 -16.21 -24.63 -3.89
CA ASN A 12 -16.17 -25.88 -4.65
C ASN A 12 -14.87 -26.68 -4.46
N GLN A 13 -13.86 -26.10 -3.80
CA GLN A 13 -12.59 -26.74 -3.46
C GLN A 13 -12.47 -27.03 -1.95
N ASP A 14 -13.59 -27.13 -1.23
CA ASP A 14 -13.66 -27.42 0.21
C ASP A 14 -12.95 -26.38 1.10
N VAL A 15 -12.81 -25.13 0.63
CA VAL A 15 -12.35 -24.03 1.47
C VAL A 15 -13.48 -23.57 2.37
N ASP A 16 -13.21 -23.54 3.68
CA ASP A 16 -14.17 -23.15 4.70
C ASP A 16 -14.55 -21.66 4.59
N ASP A 17 -15.86 -21.38 4.67
CA ASP A 17 -16.40 -20.03 4.73
C ASP A 17 -15.89 -19.27 5.98
N ALA A 18 -15.62 -19.96 7.08
CA ALA A 18 -15.00 -19.34 8.26
C ALA A 18 -13.62 -18.78 7.93
N ARG A 19 -12.82 -19.50 7.13
CA ARG A 19 -11.49 -19.06 6.71
C ARG A 19 -11.54 -17.83 5.80
N LEU A 20 -12.51 -17.79 4.87
CA LEU A 20 -12.71 -16.61 4.03
C LEU A 20 -13.12 -15.38 4.86
N LYS A 21 -13.94 -15.59 5.89
CA LYS A 21 -14.36 -14.52 6.80
C LYS A 21 -13.21 -14.00 7.68
N GLU A 22 -12.30 -14.88 8.11
CA GLU A 22 -11.07 -14.46 8.80
C GLU A 22 -10.22 -13.54 7.92
N ILE A 23 -10.01 -13.92 6.66
CA ILE A 23 -9.25 -13.10 5.69
C ILE A 23 -9.90 -11.72 5.51
N ASP A 24 -11.23 -11.68 5.32
CA ASP A 24 -11.96 -10.41 5.20
C ASP A 24 -11.80 -9.52 6.44
N SER A 25 -11.76 -10.12 7.63
CA SER A 25 -11.55 -9.41 8.90
C SER A 25 -10.13 -8.87 9.01
N ASP A 26 -9.13 -9.67 8.64
CA ASP A 26 -7.71 -9.28 8.68
C ASP A 26 -7.43 -8.13 7.72
N VAL A 27 -7.95 -8.21 6.50
CA VAL A 27 -7.83 -7.14 5.49
C VAL A 27 -8.45 -5.85 6.03
N LYS A 28 -9.65 -5.92 6.62
CA LYS A 28 -10.29 -4.73 7.23
C LYS A 28 -9.45 -4.16 8.35
N ALA A 29 -8.91 -4.99 9.23
CA ALA A 29 -8.06 -4.53 10.33
C ALA A 29 -6.80 -3.81 9.84
N ILE A 30 -6.16 -4.31 8.78
CA ILE A 30 -4.99 -3.67 8.16
C ILE A 30 -5.37 -2.32 7.56
N VAL A 31 -6.45 -2.26 6.79
CA VAL A 31 -6.91 -1.03 6.12
C VAL A 31 -7.32 0.03 7.15
N THR A 32 -8.01 -0.35 8.22
CA THR A 32 -8.37 0.56 9.32
C THR A 32 -7.11 1.16 9.96
N LYS A 33 -6.12 0.33 10.31
CA LYS A 33 -4.86 0.81 10.89
C LYS A 33 -4.11 1.75 9.94
N ALA A 34 -4.06 1.43 8.65
CA ALA A 34 -3.43 2.29 7.65
C ALA A 34 -4.18 3.63 7.51
N THR A 35 -5.50 3.61 7.59
CA THR A 35 -6.34 4.81 7.53
C THR A 35 -6.13 5.70 8.75
N GLU A 36 -6.13 5.12 9.95
CA GLU A 36 -5.84 5.85 11.19
C GLU A 36 -4.44 6.48 11.16
N PHE A 37 -3.43 5.73 10.69
CA PHE A 37 -2.10 6.26 10.50
C PHE A 37 -2.08 7.45 9.54
N ALA A 38 -2.72 7.33 8.37
CA ALA A 38 -2.77 8.39 7.38
C ALA A 38 -3.49 9.65 7.89
N GLN A 39 -4.52 9.50 8.72
CA GLN A 39 -5.27 10.63 9.30
C GLN A 39 -4.56 11.31 10.46
N THR A 40 -3.75 10.57 11.22
CA THR A 40 -3.04 11.08 12.40
C THR A 40 -1.60 11.48 12.11
N SER A 41 -1.08 11.12 10.94
CA SER A 41 0.26 11.50 10.51
C SER A 41 0.37 13.02 10.49
N PRO A 42 1.39 13.59 11.15
CA PRO A 42 1.64 15.03 11.07
C PRO A 42 1.99 15.43 9.63
N GLU A 43 1.76 16.70 9.32
CA GLU A 43 2.20 17.29 8.06
C GLU A 43 3.74 17.35 8.01
N PRO A 44 4.34 17.24 6.80
CA PRO A 44 5.77 17.42 6.63
C PRO A 44 6.20 18.84 6.99
N ASP A 45 7.47 19.02 7.38
CA ASP A 45 7.99 20.33 7.73
C ASP A 45 7.97 21.26 6.50
N PRO A 46 7.57 22.54 6.61
CA PRO A 46 7.55 23.46 5.47
C PRO A 46 8.89 23.60 4.74
N SER A 47 10.02 23.33 5.40
CA SER A 47 11.35 23.31 4.78
C SER A 47 11.54 22.16 3.78
N GLU A 48 10.78 21.07 3.90
CA GLU A 48 10.80 19.95 2.95
C GLU A 48 10.27 20.34 1.56
N LEU A 49 9.52 21.44 1.44
CA LEU A 49 8.98 21.95 0.18
C LEU A 49 10.04 22.10 -0.93
N PHE A 50 11.30 22.38 -0.55
CA PHE A 50 12.41 22.62 -1.48
C PHE A 50 13.34 21.42 -1.68
N THR A 51 13.00 20.28 -1.07
CA THR A 51 13.75 19.03 -1.25
C THR A 51 13.30 18.30 -2.53
N ASP A 52 14.12 17.38 -3.04
CA ASP A 52 13.83 16.53 -4.22
C ASP A 52 13.53 17.26 -5.57
N ILE A 53 13.95 18.52 -5.71
CA ILE A 53 13.81 19.28 -6.98
C ILE A 53 14.84 18.83 -8.04
N LEU A 54 16.08 18.56 -7.61
CA LEU A 54 17.19 18.15 -8.47
C LEU A 54 17.80 16.87 -7.92
N LEU A 55 18.22 15.97 -8.83
CA LEU A 55 19.06 14.85 -8.44
C LEU A 55 20.41 15.37 -7.94
N PRO A 56 20.96 14.81 -6.85
CA PRO A 56 22.27 15.19 -6.37
C PRO A 56 23.31 14.91 -7.48
N LEU A 57 24.22 15.86 -7.69
CA LEU A 57 25.28 15.77 -8.73
C LEU A 57 26.26 14.60 -8.52
N THR A 58 26.07 13.81 -7.47
CA THR A 58 26.76 12.54 -7.21
C THR A 58 26.31 11.40 -8.12
N ASP A 59 25.22 11.57 -8.89
CA ASP A 59 24.85 10.60 -9.91
C ASP A 59 25.81 10.67 -11.11
N SER A 60 26.73 9.70 -11.16
CA SER A 60 27.73 9.51 -12.23
C SER A 60 27.15 9.44 -13.66
N LYS A 61 25.82 9.41 -13.82
CA LYS A 61 25.13 9.45 -15.11
C LYS A 61 25.10 10.85 -15.75
N LEU A 62 25.31 11.92 -15.00
CA LEU A 62 25.33 13.30 -15.55
C LEU A 62 26.73 13.80 -15.90
N ILE A 63 27.77 13.31 -15.21
CA ILE A 63 29.17 13.75 -15.40
C ILE A 63 29.74 13.31 -16.77
N ALA A 64 29.16 12.27 -17.38
CA ALA A 64 29.63 11.70 -18.66
C ALA A 64 29.10 12.42 -19.93
N LYS A 65 28.49 13.61 -19.80
CA LYS A 65 27.91 14.35 -20.93
C LYS A 65 28.51 15.74 -21.18
N VAL A 66 29.66 16.06 -20.59
CA VAL A 66 30.46 17.26 -20.89
C VAL A 66 31.67 16.88 -21.73
#